data_AF-A0A2V8TLM0-F1
#
_entry.id   AF-A0A2V8TLM0-F1
#
_cell.length_a   1.000
_cell.length_b   1.000
_cell.length_c   1.000
_cell.angle_alpha   90.00
_cell.angle_beta   90.00
_cell.angle_gamma   90.00
#
_symmetry.space_group_name_H-M   'P 1'
#
loop_
_entity.id
_entity.type
_entity.pdbx_description
1 polymer ?
#
loop_
_entity_poly.entity_id
_entity_poly.type
_entity_poly.pdbx_seq_one_letter_code
_entity_poly.pdbx_strand_id
1 'polypeptide(L)'
;MNSCGNAFLSRVAIVLISTVPLVAQHSPNAENARSSNTSLLRLYAQYLNASPAQKPALRTQAAAILAQRAALFGALIQNDPHTALQFAFSQDLLDALLQAFPDSAPLLESRGVWQGQADVWVLDAADMRNSKTAIQLNAAQERLDVVFADGPPKGLRCGSVLTVRGVRRGTTVAADGGTVSSSTLPAATCSTTGSQNTAVLLVTFPGVTPSLTPSAVYNMMFGAGNRSLDGYWRDVSYGKTSATGNVFGWYTLPNSYTCDQYSSIQSAAIAAADNDVYFPNYTRIFIVFPKPANCTYGGLGTVGCTSVTSADGASNASVAWLIADYLGSNDQGVEMAAHEGGHNLGLNHSRSRDFGTDTLGALGALGTVSEYGDNFSPMGYYNLGHYAAQQKYQLGWLPAANVQTIQSGGAFSIAPFEWNTAAVQALKVQRGTGNDDWLWIEYRQPIGNYESTLSSQIFSGATIRYVDSNTGAYTDLLDYTPQTSSWSDPDLSAGLTWVDPYTNVSIASQNATSNGLTVSVNYGAGTCTPGNPTVAVSPANPTVERWRRAIASTTASQLQTPTPRRAPARPLASGRLSRPGGPRRCRPLWSHSPPDRALRSPCLRGPRQARRPERMLWPQLRPRVRDPERGTQTVR
;
A
#
# COMPACT_ATOMS: atom_id res chain seq x y z
N MET A 1 -53.22 15.46 15.66
CA MET A 1 -54.46 14.75 16.03
C MET A 1 -54.27 13.27 15.72
N ASN A 2 -54.65 12.41 16.68
CA ASN A 2 -54.65 10.95 16.71
C ASN A 2 -53.27 10.26 16.74
N SER A 3 -52.97 9.24 17.54
CA SER A 3 -53.55 8.61 18.75
C SER A 3 -52.49 7.60 19.27
N CYS A 4 -52.70 7.06 20.48
CA CYS A 4 -51.93 6.02 21.19
C CYS A 4 -50.63 6.49 21.89
N GLY A 5 -50.42 6.34 23.20
CA GLY A 5 -51.09 5.52 24.22
C GLY A 5 -50.12 4.47 24.79
N ASN A 6 -49.38 4.88 25.83
CA ASN A 6 -48.70 4.13 26.91
C ASN A 6 -48.19 2.68 26.69
N ALA A 7 -46.89 2.49 26.98
CA ALA A 7 -46.38 1.74 28.14
C ALA A 7 -45.08 0.99 27.80
N PHE A 8 -43.94 1.48 28.27
CA PHE A 8 -42.71 0.67 28.33
C PHE A 8 -42.25 0.56 29.78
N LEU A 9 -42.41 -0.64 30.32
CA LEU A 9 -41.85 -1.08 31.60
C LEU A 9 -40.32 -1.05 31.50
N SER A 10 -39.67 -0.15 32.25
CA SER A 10 -38.22 -0.18 32.44
C SER A 10 -37.85 -1.40 33.28
N ARG A 11 -37.32 -2.45 32.65
CA ARG A 11 -36.52 -3.47 33.33
C ARG A 11 -35.09 -2.95 33.44
N VAL A 12 -34.71 -2.52 34.63
CA VAL A 12 -33.31 -2.23 34.98
C VAL A 12 -32.56 -3.56 35.04
N ALA A 13 -31.82 -3.89 33.98
CA ALA A 13 -30.83 -4.96 34.02
C ALA A 13 -29.55 -4.39 34.66
N ILE A 14 -29.23 -4.87 35.86
CA ILE A 14 -27.93 -4.61 36.49
C ILE A 14 -26.89 -5.42 35.71
N VAL A 15 -26.20 -4.76 34.78
CA VAL A 15 -25.00 -5.30 34.15
C VAL A 15 -23.86 -5.16 35.14
N LEU A 16 -23.50 -6.27 35.79
CA LEU A 16 -22.22 -6.40 36.50
C LEU A 16 -21.11 -6.37 35.46
N ILE A 17 -20.50 -5.21 35.27
CA ILE A 17 -19.28 -5.05 34.46
C ILE A 17 -18.14 -5.68 35.28
N SER A 18 -17.85 -6.96 35.01
CA SER A 18 -16.57 -7.55 35.37
C SER A 18 -15.50 -6.88 34.52
N THR A 19 -14.85 -5.85 35.07
CA THR A 19 -13.61 -5.30 34.53
C THR A 19 -12.54 -6.39 34.62
N VAL A 20 -12.37 -7.15 33.53
CA VAL A 20 -11.12 -7.88 33.32
C VAL A 20 -10.08 -6.80 33.04
N PRO A 21 -9.07 -6.60 33.91
CA PRO A 21 -8.00 -5.68 33.57
C PRO A 21 -7.31 -6.23 32.32
N LEU A 22 -7.35 -5.46 31.22
CA LEU A 22 -6.38 -5.61 30.15
C LEU A 22 -5.01 -5.34 30.78
N VAL A 23 -4.31 -6.40 31.18
CA VAL A 23 -2.88 -6.31 31.40
C VAL A 23 -2.28 -6.14 30.01
N ALA A 24 -1.95 -4.92 29.64
CA ALA A 24 -1.03 -4.67 28.55
C ALA A 24 0.23 -5.49 28.89
N GLN A 25 0.45 -6.60 28.17
CA GLN A 25 1.65 -7.40 28.29
C GLN A 25 2.83 -6.49 27.92
N HIS A 26 3.43 -5.85 28.92
CA HIS A 26 4.65 -5.09 28.72
C HIS A 26 5.71 -6.11 28.31
N SER A 27 6.25 -5.97 27.10
CA SER A 27 7.36 -6.80 26.66
C SER A 27 8.48 -6.70 27.71
N PRO A 28 9.09 -7.82 28.15
CA PRO A 28 10.22 -7.78 29.08
C PRO A 28 11.32 -6.80 28.64
N ASN A 29 11.48 -6.59 27.33
CA ASN A 29 12.41 -5.61 26.78
C ASN A 29 12.05 -4.17 27.13
N ALA A 30 10.76 -3.81 27.17
CA ALA A 30 10.31 -2.47 27.54
C ALA A 30 10.57 -2.19 29.03
N GLU A 31 10.26 -3.14 29.92
CA GLU A 31 10.55 -2.99 31.35
C GLU A 31 12.05 -2.89 31.61
N ASN A 32 12.84 -3.75 30.96
CA ASN A 32 14.30 -3.74 31.07
C ASN A 32 14.89 -2.44 30.52
N ALA A 33 14.41 -1.94 29.38
CA ALA A 33 14.87 -0.66 28.82
C ALA A 33 14.56 0.51 29.76
N ARG A 34 13.36 0.56 30.34
CA ARG A 34 12.98 1.55 31.35
C ARG A 34 13.89 1.47 32.59
N SER A 35 14.21 0.26 33.04
CA SER A 35 15.12 0.02 34.15
C SER A 35 16.54 0.50 33.84
N SER A 36 17.05 0.21 32.64
CA SER A 36 18.36 0.70 32.19
C SER A 36 18.40 2.23 32.05
N ASN A 37 17.34 2.87 31.56
CA ASN A 37 17.20 4.34 31.57
C ASN A 37 17.33 4.89 32.99
N THR A 38 16.57 4.31 33.92
CA THR A 38 16.57 4.75 35.32
C THR A 38 17.93 4.57 35.97
N SER A 39 18.61 3.45 35.71
CA SER A 39 19.93 3.13 36.26
C SER A 39 21.00 4.09 35.73
N LEU A 40 20.97 4.41 34.44
CA LEU A 40 21.88 5.38 33.84
C LEU A 40 21.66 6.79 34.40
N LEU A 41 20.41 7.23 34.56
CA LEU A 41 20.10 8.54 35.11
C LEU A 41 20.55 8.67 36.58
N ARG A 42 20.40 7.61 37.38
CA ARG A 42 20.94 7.57 38.74
C ARG A 42 22.46 7.66 38.75
N LEU A 43 23.14 6.91 37.89
CA LEU A 43 24.60 6.95 37.78
C LEU A 43 25.09 8.33 37.30
N TYR A 44 24.38 8.96 36.37
CA TYR A 44 24.66 10.32 35.91
C TYR A 44 24.51 11.34 37.05
N ALA A 45 23.46 11.24 37.87
CA ALA A 45 23.31 12.07 39.06
C ALA A 45 24.44 11.85 40.08
N GLN A 46 24.93 10.61 40.24
CA GLN A 46 26.12 10.33 41.05
C GLN A 46 27.38 10.97 40.46
N TYR A 47 27.57 10.89 39.13
CA TYR A 47 28.69 11.50 38.43
C TYR A 47 28.75 13.02 38.59
N LEU A 48 27.60 13.69 38.56
CA LEU A 48 27.51 15.15 38.78
C LEU A 48 27.99 15.56 40.18
N ASN A 49 27.77 14.71 41.18
CA ASN A 49 28.14 14.97 42.57
C ASN A 49 29.50 14.36 42.97
N ALA A 50 30.18 13.65 42.05
CA ALA A 50 31.41 12.92 42.33
C ALA A 50 32.66 13.81 42.25
N SER A 51 33.64 13.54 43.12
CA SER A 51 34.96 14.16 43.05
C SER A 51 35.72 13.72 41.79
N PRO A 52 36.73 14.49 41.32
CA PRO A 52 37.52 14.12 40.15
C PRO A 52 38.11 12.70 40.20
N ALA A 53 38.49 12.21 41.37
CA ALA A 53 39.05 10.87 41.57
C ALA A 53 38.02 9.73 41.39
N GLN A 54 36.73 9.99 41.63
CA GLN A 54 35.65 8.99 41.53
C GLN A 54 35.08 8.87 40.11
N LYS A 55 35.20 9.94 39.30
CA LYS A 55 34.62 10.01 37.95
C LYS A 55 35.10 8.90 37.00
N PRO A 56 36.39 8.48 36.98
CA PRO A 56 36.83 7.37 36.12
C PRO A 56 36.11 6.06 36.41
N ALA A 57 35.92 5.69 37.67
CA ALA A 57 35.21 4.46 38.05
C ALA A 57 33.73 4.50 37.63
N LEU A 58 33.08 5.65 37.78
CA LEU A 58 31.70 5.86 37.33
C LEU A 58 31.57 5.78 35.81
N ARG A 59 32.56 6.25 35.04
CA ARG A 59 32.58 6.08 33.57
C ARG A 59 32.64 4.61 33.17
N THR A 60 33.46 3.80 33.84
CA THR A 60 33.51 2.35 33.60
C THR A 60 32.18 1.67 33.91
N GLN A 61 31.51 2.04 35.00
CA GLN A 61 30.18 1.53 35.33
C GLN A 61 29.12 1.97 34.30
N ALA A 62 29.22 3.22 33.81
CA ALA A 62 28.31 3.75 32.80
C ALA A 62 28.40 2.96 31.50
N ALA A 63 29.60 2.56 31.08
CA ALA A 63 29.80 1.79 29.85
C ALA A 63 29.00 0.49 29.82
N ALA A 64 28.97 -0.27 30.94
CA ALA A 64 28.20 -1.51 31.03
C ALA A 64 26.68 -1.26 30.94
N ILE A 65 26.18 -0.25 31.65
CA ILE A 65 24.76 0.12 31.62
C ILE A 65 24.35 0.64 30.24
N LEU A 66 25.19 1.47 29.62
CA LEU A 66 24.97 2.00 28.27
C LEU A 66 24.98 0.90 27.22
N ALA A 67 25.84 -0.12 27.35
CA ALA A 67 25.87 -1.25 26.43
C ALA A 67 24.57 -2.08 26.53
N GLN A 68 24.13 -2.39 27.76
CA GLN A 68 22.86 -3.08 27.98
C GLN A 68 21.68 -2.27 27.44
N ARG A 69 21.64 -0.97 27.73
CA ARG A 69 20.62 -0.06 27.24
C ARG A 69 20.61 0.01 25.73
N ALA A 70 21.77 0.14 25.09
CA ALA A 70 21.89 0.22 23.64
C ALA A 70 21.30 -1.01 22.94
N ALA A 71 21.54 -2.21 23.48
CA ALA A 71 20.99 -3.46 22.96
C ALA A 71 19.46 -3.51 23.13
N LEU A 72 18.96 -3.21 24.33
CA LEU A 72 17.52 -3.18 24.63
C LEU A 72 16.77 -2.13 23.79
N PHE A 73 17.37 -0.95 23.66
CA PHE A 73 16.79 0.15 22.87
C PHE A 73 16.78 -0.18 21.39
N GLY A 74 17.85 -0.79 20.85
CA GLY A 74 17.86 -1.29 19.47
C GLY A 74 16.78 -2.35 19.22
N ALA A 75 16.59 -3.27 20.17
CA ALA A 75 15.50 -4.26 20.09
C ALA A 75 14.11 -3.61 20.16
N LEU A 76 13.94 -2.53 20.95
CA LEU A 76 12.70 -1.76 20.97
C LEU A 76 12.46 -1.07 19.63
N ILE A 77 13.45 -0.43 19.01
CA ILE A 77 13.25 0.20 17.69
C ILE A 77 12.66 -0.78 16.68
N GLN A 78 13.13 -2.03 16.68
CA GLN A 78 12.70 -3.06 15.74
C GLN A 78 11.31 -3.64 16.04
N ASN A 79 10.97 -3.82 17.32
CA ASN A 79 9.76 -4.57 17.72
C ASN A 79 8.63 -3.68 18.27
N ASP A 80 8.96 -2.49 18.76
CA ASP A 80 8.03 -1.52 19.35
C ASP A 80 8.60 -0.09 19.18
N PRO A 81 8.60 0.43 17.94
CA PRO A 81 9.12 1.77 17.64
C PRO A 81 8.39 2.87 18.43
N HIS A 82 7.11 2.69 18.79
CA HIS A 82 6.38 3.62 19.64
C HIS A 82 7.02 3.75 21.02
N THR A 83 7.25 2.62 21.71
CA THR A 83 7.90 2.63 23.02
C THR A 83 9.35 3.12 22.91
N ALA A 84 10.07 2.78 21.83
CA ALA A 84 11.41 3.30 21.59
C ALA A 84 11.42 4.84 21.52
N LEU A 85 10.50 5.45 20.76
CA LEU A 85 10.38 6.90 20.67
C LEU A 85 10.04 7.56 22.01
N GLN A 86 9.20 6.92 22.83
CA GLN A 86 8.86 7.38 24.18
C GLN A 86 10.05 7.29 25.16
N PHE A 87 10.90 6.27 25.02
CA PHE A 87 12.02 6.03 25.93
C PHE A 87 13.33 6.71 25.51
N ALA A 88 13.37 7.24 24.30
CA ALA A 88 14.51 8.00 23.78
C ALA A 88 14.76 9.25 24.63
N PHE A 89 16.01 9.49 24.99
CA PHE A 89 16.39 10.69 25.74
C PHE A 89 16.18 11.97 24.93
N SER A 90 15.96 13.09 25.61
CA SER A 90 15.95 14.41 24.97
C SER A 90 17.34 14.77 24.46
N GLN A 91 17.43 15.70 23.51
CA GLN A 91 18.71 16.15 22.97
C GLN A 91 19.62 16.71 24.09
N ASP A 92 19.06 17.56 24.96
CA ASP A 92 19.81 18.13 26.09
C ASP A 92 20.41 17.07 27.02
N LEU A 93 19.67 15.98 27.26
CA LEU A 93 20.17 14.88 28.08
C LEU A 93 21.25 14.08 27.35
N LEU A 94 21.10 13.84 26.04
CA LEU A 94 22.12 13.17 25.23
C LEU A 94 23.43 13.96 25.22
N ASP A 95 23.36 15.29 25.05
CA ASP A 95 24.54 16.16 25.08
C ASP A 95 25.24 16.13 26.45
N ALA A 96 24.46 16.14 27.53
CA ALA A 96 24.98 16.05 28.89
C ALA A 96 25.62 14.69 29.20
N LEU A 97 25.01 13.59 28.74
CA LEU A 97 25.55 12.24 28.86
C LEU A 97 26.84 12.09 28.03
N LEU A 98 26.90 12.67 26.84
CA LEU A 98 28.08 12.66 25.98
C LEU A 98 29.27 13.37 26.65
N GLN A 99 29.03 14.51 27.31
CA GLN A 99 30.07 15.22 28.07
C GLN A 99 30.54 14.42 29.30
N ALA A 100 29.64 13.72 29.98
CA ALA A 100 29.98 12.92 31.16
C ALA A 100 30.71 11.61 30.82
N PHE A 101 30.29 10.96 29.73
CA PHE A 101 30.69 9.60 29.34
C PHE A 101 31.17 9.54 27.87
N PRO A 102 32.21 10.32 27.49
CA PRO A 102 32.62 10.45 26.08
C PRO A 102 33.06 9.12 25.46
N ASP A 103 33.69 8.23 26.24
CA ASP A 103 34.14 6.91 25.77
C ASP A 103 32.96 5.98 25.41
N SER A 104 31.75 6.29 25.87
CA SER A 104 30.53 5.54 25.57
C SER A 104 29.63 6.23 24.54
N ALA A 105 30.12 7.29 23.87
CA ALA A 105 29.39 7.99 22.82
C ALA A 105 28.78 7.05 21.76
N PRO A 106 29.49 6.01 21.26
CA PRO A 106 28.94 5.10 20.26
C PRO A 106 27.82 4.20 20.78
N LEU A 107 27.46 4.24 22.07
CA LEU A 107 26.38 3.47 22.69
C LEU A 107 25.10 4.27 22.87
N LEU A 108 25.17 5.61 22.80
CA LEU A 108 24.01 6.48 22.87
C LEU A 108 23.20 6.41 21.56
N GLU A 109 21.90 6.71 21.67
CA GLU A 109 21.05 7.03 20.52
C GLU A 109 21.32 8.45 20.01
N SER A 110 20.83 8.75 18.82
CA SER A 110 20.83 10.11 18.27
C SER A 110 19.44 10.47 17.77
N ARG A 111 19.06 11.74 17.92
CA ARG A 111 17.85 12.29 17.29
C ARG A 111 18.24 12.98 15.99
N GLY A 112 17.41 12.87 14.98
CA GLY A 112 17.76 13.44 13.69
C GLY A 112 16.64 13.46 12.67
N VAL A 113 17.00 14.07 11.55
CA VAL A 113 16.25 14.00 10.29
C VAL A 113 17.19 13.42 9.25
N TRP A 114 16.76 12.35 8.60
CA TRP A 114 17.51 11.67 7.55
C TRP A 114 16.74 11.77 6.25
N GLN A 115 17.46 11.99 5.16
CA GLN A 115 16.91 12.07 3.82
C GLN A 115 17.74 11.22 2.86
N GLY A 116 17.07 10.52 1.96
CA GLY A 116 17.72 9.63 1.01
C GLY A 116 16.73 8.96 0.07
N GLN A 117 17.24 8.17 -0.86
CA GLN A 117 16.39 7.27 -1.65
C GLN A 117 15.99 6.07 -0.80
N ALA A 118 14.71 5.71 -0.81
CA ALA A 118 14.20 4.55 -0.13
C ALA A 118 14.19 3.31 -1.03
N ASP A 119 14.55 2.18 -0.46
CA ASP A 119 14.25 0.85 -0.96
C ASP A 119 13.19 0.22 -0.06
N VAL A 120 12.19 -0.42 -0.67
CA VAL A 120 11.01 -0.95 0.01
C VAL A 120 10.77 -2.37 -0.47
N TRP A 121 10.80 -3.32 0.45
CA TRP A 121 10.50 -4.72 0.19
C TRP A 121 9.27 -5.14 0.99
N VAL A 122 8.43 -5.94 0.37
CA VAL A 122 7.33 -6.65 1.02
C VAL A 122 7.74 -8.11 1.11
N LEU A 123 7.63 -8.69 2.31
CA LEU A 123 7.93 -10.09 2.61
C LEU A 123 6.62 -10.76 3.02
N ASP A 124 6.20 -11.74 2.22
CA ASP A 124 4.87 -12.32 2.34
C ASP A 124 4.94 -13.66 3.02
N ALA A 125 4.42 -13.72 4.26
CA ALA A 125 4.49 -14.93 5.06
C ALA A 125 3.90 -16.11 4.28
N ALA A 126 4.57 -17.25 4.32
CA ALA A 126 4.18 -18.42 3.52
C ALA A 126 2.78 -18.96 3.87
N ASP A 127 2.24 -18.60 5.03
CA ASP A 127 0.88 -18.95 5.46
C ASP A 127 -0.20 -17.95 5.01
N MET A 128 0.21 -16.86 4.35
CA MET A 128 -0.65 -15.75 3.91
C MET A 128 -1.49 -15.20 5.05
N ARG A 129 -0.90 -15.05 6.25
CA ARG A 129 -1.57 -14.42 7.40
C ARG A 129 -1.01 -13.04 7.72
N ASN A 130 0.28 -12.83 7.53
CA ASN A 130 0.95 -11.56 7.82
C ASN A 130 1.96 -11.19 6.72
N SER A 131 2.31 -9.92 6.66
CA SER A 131 3.38 -9.41 5.81
C SER A 131 4.39 -8.63 6.66
N LYS A 132 5.61 -8.46 6.14
CA LYS A 132 6.57 -7.50 6.70
C LYS A 132 7.02 -6.57 5.59
N THR A 133 6.82 -5.27 5.79
CA THR A 133 7.43 -4.24 4.94
C THR A 133 8.79 -3.84 5.52
N ALA A 134 9.87 -4.11 4.80
CA ALA A 134 11.20 -3.63 5.13
C ALA A 134 11.53 -2.37 4.34
N ILE A 135 12.05 -1.34 5.02
CA ILE A 135 12.39 -0.06 4.41
C ILE A 135 13.83 0.27 4.75
N GLN A 136 14.63 0.52 3.71
CA GLN A 136 15.99 1.00 3.85
C GLN A 136 16.14 2.37 3.21
N LEU A 137 16.78 3.28 3.90
CA LEU A 137 17.08 4.63 3.43
C LEU A 137 18.57 4.73 3.08
N ASN A 138 18.86 5.01 1.82
CA ASN A 138 20.19 5.34 1.34
C ASN A 138 20.44 6.85 1.57
N ALA A 139 20.91 7.21 2.77
CA ALA A 139 21.13 8.58 3.21
C ALA A 139 22.63 8.95 3.12
N ALA A 140 23.00 9.80 2.16
CA ALA A 140 24.38 10.21 1.92
C ALA A 140 25.35 9.01 1.81
N GLN A 141 26.23 8.81 2.80
CA GLN A 141 27.22 7.72 2.84
C GLN A 141 26.81 6.53 3.71
N GLU A 142 25.56 6.51 4.19
CA GLU A 142 25.07 5.44 5.07
C GLU A 142 23.74 4.86 4.60
N ARG A 143 23.50 3.62 5.02
CA ARG A 143 22.24 2.90 4.83
C ARG A 143 21.59 2.72 6.18
N LEU A 144 20.33 3.12 6.28
CA LEU A 144 19.56 3.09 7.52
C LEU A 144 18.29 2.27 7.34
N ASP A 145 18.08 1.28 8.19
CA ASP A 145 16.81 0.57 8.27
C ASP A 145 15.82 1.47 9.01
N VAL A 146 14.64 1.68 8.42
CA VAL A 146 13.62 2.59 8.97
C VAL A 146 12.42 1.78 9.44
N VAL A 147 12.06 1.96 10.70
CA VAL A 147 10.88 1.34 11.31
C VAL A 147 9.93 2.46 11.73
N PHE A 148 8.76 2.54 11.09
CA PHE A 148 7.76 3.55 11.40
C PHE A 148 6.89 3.12 12.58
N ALA A 149 6.61 4.05 13.49
CA ALA A 149 5.65 3.84 14.56
C ALA A 149 4.22 3.77 14.01
N ASP A 150 3.80 4.79 13.27
CA ASP A 150 2.43 4.93 12.72
C ASP A 150 2.31 4.52 11.24
N GLY A 151 3.18 3.60 10.79
CA GLY A 151 3.26 3.17 9.38
C GLY A 151 3.94 4.17 8.44
N PRO A 152 4.35 3.72 7.23
CA PRO A 152 5.05 4.57 6.28
C PRO A 152 4.12 5.61 5.62
N PRO A 153 4.67 6.76 5.18
CA PRO A 153 3.90 7.75 4.42
C PRO A 153 3.32 7.18 3.12
N LYS A 154 2.13 7.67 2.74
CA LYS A 154 1.43 7.28 1.50
C LYS A 154 2.34 7.47 0.27
N GLY A 155 2.30 6.49 -0.64
CA GLY A 155 3.06 6.53 -1.89
C GLY A 155 4.55 6.23 -1.76
N LEU A 156 5.02 5.78 -0.59
CA LEU A 156 6.37 5.27 -0.43
C LEU A 156 6.57 4.01 -1.31
N ARG A 157 7.66 4.00 -2.07
CA ARG A 157 8.08 2.93 -2.97
C ARG A 157 9.59 3.04 -3.21
N CYS A 158 10.18 2.03 -3.84
CA CYS A 158 11.58 2.07 -4.23
C CYS A 158 11.90 3.31 -5.09
N GLY A 159 13.07 3.92 -4.84
CA GLY A 159 13.55 5.13 -5.51
C GLY A 159 12.86 6.43 -5.09
N SER A 160 11.84 6.38 -4.22
CA SER A 160 11.25 7.58 -3.62
C SER A 160 12.28 8.32 -2.76
N VAL A 161 12.26 9.65 -2.78
CA VAL A 161 13.05 10.45 -1.84
C VAL A 161 12.26 10.53 -0.54
N LEU A 162 12.75 9.84 0.49
CA LEU A 162 12.12 9.75 1.80
C LEU A 162 12.89 10.65 2.78
N THR A 163 12.17 11.55 3.45
CA THR A 163 12.66 12.30 4.60
C THR A 163 11.99 11.77 5.86
N VAL A 164 12.76 11.31 6.83
CA VAL A 164 12.27 10.75 8.10
C VAL A 164 12.83 11.52 9.28
N ARG A 165 11.99 11.73 10.29
CA ARG A 165 12.39 12.27 11.59
C ARG A 165 12.26 11.17 12.62
N GLY A 166 13.19 11.09 13.55
CA GLY A 166 13.10 10.10 14.62
C GLY A 166 14.36 9.93 15.44
N VAL A 167 14.54 8.71 15.93
CA VAL A 167 15.64 8.33 16.84
C VAL A 167 16.39 7.14 16.25
N ARG A 168 17.71 7.26 16.18
CA ARG A 168 18.61 6.26 15.61
C ARG A 168 19.42 5.55 16.68
N ARG A 169 19.57 4.24 16.51
CA ARG A 169 20.58 3.44 17.19
C ARG A 169 21.26 2.50 16.19
N GLY A 170 22.60 2.57 16.11
CA GLY A 170 23.34 1.80 15.10
C GLY A 170 22.93 2.22 13.69
N THR A 171 22.45 1.27 12.89
CA THR A 171 21.94 1.51 11.52
C THR A 171 20.41 1.54 11.46
N THR A 172 19.70 1.53 12.58
CA THR A 172 18.23 1.52 12.59
C THR A 172 17.66 2.82 13.14
N VAL A 173 16.60 3.32 12.51
CA VAL A 173 15.84 4.51 12.89
C VAL A 173 14.42 4.09 13.28
N ALA A 174 13.99 4.42 14.49
CA ALA A 174 12.57 4.51 14.83
C ALA A 174 12.06 5.87 14.32
N ALA A 175 11.17 5.85 13.34
CA ALA A 175 10.60 7.05 12.74
C ALA A 175 9.28 7.44 13.42
N ASP A 176 9.17 8.70 13.83
CA ASP A 176 7.95 9.31 14.36
C ASP A 176 7.08 9.97 13.26
N GLY A 177 7.52 9.83 12.01
CA GLY A 177 6.87 10.35 10.82
C GLY A 177 7.84 10.49 9.66
N GLY A 178 7.30 10.69 8.46
CA GLY A 178 8.09 10.90 7.26
C GLY A 178 7.28 11.55 6.15
N THR A 179 8.00 12.08 5.16
CA THR A 179 7.42 12.65 3.94
C THR A 179 8.10 12.04 2.73
N VAL A 180 7.32 11.81 1.68
CA VAL A 180 7.81 11.29 0.41
C VAL A 180 7.74 12.41 -0.61
N SER A 181 8.86 12.62 -1.31
CA SER A 181 8.93 13.43 -2.52
C SER A 181 9.09 12.53 -3.74
N SER A 182 8.79 13.08 -4.93
CA SER A 182 8.83 12.36 -6.20
C SER A 182 10.13 11.57 -6.38
N SER A 183 9.99 10.34 -6.90
CA SER A 183 11.11 9.47 -7.22
C SER A 183 12.10 10.18 -8.15
N THR A 184 13.38 9.95 -7.91
CA THR A 184 14.47 10.44 -8.76
C THR A 184 14.81 9.48 -9.89
N LEU A 185 14.17 8.30 -9.93
CA LEU A 185 14.33 7.34 -11.01
C LEU A 185 13.55 7.79 -12.25
N PRO A 186 14.11 7.65 -13.47
CA PRO A 186 13.40 7.99 -14.69
C PRO A 186 12.10 7.19 -14.83
N ALA A 187 10.98 7.90 -15.01
CA ALA A 187 9.65 7.30 -15.12
C ALA A 187 9.51 6.29 -16.27
N ALA A 188 10.30 6.44 -17.34
CA ALA A 188 10.24 5.59 -18.53
C ALA A 188 10.75 4.15 -18.29
N THR A 189 11.70 3.93 -17.38
CA THR A 189 12.29 2.61 -17.10
C THR A 189 11.39 1.70 -16.23
N CYS A 190 10.38 2.27 -15.58
CA CYS A 190 9.59 1.60 -14.56
C CYS A 190 8.09 1.80 -14.78
N SER A 191 7.68 1.77 -16.05
CA SER A 191 6.29 1.84 -16.45
C SER A 191 5.49 0.65 -15.94
N THR A 192 4.22 0.86 -15.66
CA THR A 192 3.26 -0.20 -15.31
C THR A 192 2.53 -0.77 -16.53
N THR A 193 2.82 -0.24 -17.72
CA THR A 193 2.20 -0.58 -19.01
C THR A 193 3.27 -0.88 -20.07
N GLY A 194 2.86 -1.44 -21.19
CA GLY A 194 3.74 -1.93 -22.24
C GLY A 194 4.42 -3.25 -21.88
N SER A 195 5.43 -3.60 -22.67
CA SER A 195 6.22 -4.82 -22.45
C SER A 195 7.07 -4.67 -21.20
N GLN A 196 6.86 -5.56 -20.23
CA GLN A 196 7.71 -5.69 -19.05
C GLN A 196 8.80 -6.71 -19.38
N ASN A 197 10.02 -6.22 -19.63
CA ASN A 197 11.16 -7.09 -19.94
C ASN A 197 11.64 -7.78 -18.67
N THR A 198 11.48 -9.10 -18.62
CA THR A 198 11.65 -9.92 -17.41
C THR A 198 12.79 -10.92 -17.54
N ALA A 199 13.77 -10.86 -16.64
CA ALA A 199 14.78 -11.90 -16.47
C ALA A 199 14.36 -12.80 -15.30
N VAL A 200 14.26 -14.10 -15.52
CA VAL A 200 13.96 -15.08 -14.46
C VAL A 200 15.22 -15.87 -14.18
N LEU A 201 15.85 -15.63 -13.04
CA LEU A 201 17.09 -16.27 -12.62
C LEU A 201 16.75 -17.47 -11.73
N LEU A 202 17.08 -18.67 -12.19
CA LEU A 202 17.01 -19.88 -11.39
C LEU A 202 18.34 -20.08 -10.67
N VAL A 203 18.33 -20.06 -9.35
CA VAL A 203 19.55 -20.19 -8.55
C VAL A 203 19.40 -21.23 -7.45
N THR A 204 20.43 -22.02 -7.19
CA THR A 204 20.46 -23.03 -6.12
C THR A 204 21.62 -22.79 -5.17
N PHE A 205 21.58 -23.43 -4.00
CA PHE A 205 22.66 -23.37 -3.03
C PHE A 205 23.61 -24.57 -3.17
N PRO A 206 24.86 -24.48 -2.70
CA PRO A 206 25.79 -25.61 -2.71
C PRO A 206 25.17 -26.87 -2.08
N GLY A 207 25.19 -27.98 -2.83
CA GLY A 207 24.66 -29.26 -2.38
C GLY A 207 23.13 -29.40 -2.43
N VAL A 208 22.40 -28.39 -2.91
CA VAL A 208 20.93 -28.45 -3.07
C VAL A 208 20.56 -28.74 -4.51
N THR A 209 19.76 -29.80 -4.72
CA THR A 209 19.25 -30.15 -6.05
C THR A 209 17.98 -29.35 -6.34
N PRO A 210 17.88 -28.63 -7.47
CA PRO A 210 16.67 -27.91 -7.81
C PRO A 210 15.45 -28.82 -8.02
N SER A 211 14.28 -28.38 -7.57
CA SER A 211 13.02 -29.13 -7.66
C SER A 211 12.20 -28.84 -8.93
N LEU A 212 12.48 -27.73 -9.62
CA LEU A 212 11.74 -27.28 -10.80
C LEU A 212 12.60 -27.39 -12.07
N THR A 213 11.96 -27.68 -13.19
CA THR A 213 12.62 -27.59 -14.51
C THR A 213 12.55 -26.16 -15.04
N PRO A 214 13.58 -25.69 -15.78
CA PRO A 214 13.52 -24.37 -16.41
C PRO A 214 12.32 -24.19 -17.34
N SER A 215 11.87 -25.24 -18.03
CA SER A 215 10.67 -25.22 -18.85
C SER A 215 9.37 -25.04 -18.05
N ALA A 216 9.29 -25.63 -16.85
CA ALA A 216 8.14 -25.40 -15.97
C ALA A 216 8.07 -23.94 -15.53
N VAL A 217 9.23 -23.35 -15.18
CA VAL A 217 9.31 -21.93 -14.83
C VAL A 217 9.01 -21.04 -16.03
N TYR A 218 9.48 -21.40 -17.21
CA TYR A 218 9.15 -20.66 -18.43
C TYR A 218 7.64 -20.67 -18.69
N ASN A 219 6.97 -21.81 -18.50
CA ASN A 219 5.53 -21.91 -18.71
C ASN A 219 4.72 -21.06 -17.73
N MET A 220 5.06 -21.04 -16.44
CA MET A 220 4.36 -20.19 -15.45
C MET A 220 4.58 -18.70 -15.72
N MET A 221 5.71 -18.30 -16.30
CA MET A 221 6.02 -16.88 -16.55
C MET A 221 5.53 -16.39 -17.92
N PHE A 222 5.74 -17.18 -18.98
CA PHE A 222 5.58 -16.75 -20.37
C PHE A 222 4.83 -17.75 -21.27
N GLY A 223 4.35 -18.87 -20.71
CA GLY A 223 3.68 -19.91 -21.49
C GLY A 223 2.42 -19.41 -22.19
N ALA A 224 2.22 -19.83 -23.44
CA ALA A 224 1.02 -19.51 -24.23
C ALA A 224 -0.06 -20.60 -24.19
N GLY A 225 0.28 -21.82 -23.75
CA GLY A 225 -0.63 -22.97 -23.73
C GLY A 225 -1.40 -23.18 -22.42
N ASN A 226 -0.89 -22.63 -21.31
CA ASN A 226 -1.51 -22.64 -19.98
C ASN A 226 -1.60 -21.19 -19.47
N ARG A 227 -2.19 -20.98 -18.30
CA ARG A 227 -2.07 -19.70 -17.60
C ARG A 227 -0.60 -19.39 -17.33
N SER A 228 -0.23 -18.15 -17.56
CA SER A 228 1.10 -17.61 -17.28
C SER A 228 1.00 -16.19 -16.72
N LEU A 229 2.09 -15.66 -16.18
CA LEU A 229 2.17 -14.25 -15.80
C LEU A 229 1.91 -13.31 -16.99
N ASP A 230 2.46 -13.62 -18.18
CA ASP A 230 2.16 -12.85 -19.39
C ASP A 230 0.67 -12.87 -19.73
N GLY A 231 0.07 -14.06 -19.78
CA GLY A 231 -1.37 -14.21 -20.03
C GLY A 231 -2.20 -13.47 -18.99
N TYR A 232 -1.80 -13.52 -17.71
CA TYR A 232 -2.48 -12.87 -16.60
C TYR A 232 -2.47 -11.36 -16.80
N TRP A 233 -1.28 -10.76 -16.93
CA TRP A 233 -1.17 -9.31 -17.12
C TRP A 233 -1.87 -8.83 -18.39
N ARG A 234 -1.84 -9.58 -19.50
CA ARG A 234 -2.60 -9.21 -20.70
C ARG A 234 -4.10 -9.19 -20.45
N ASP A 235 -4.62 -10.20 -19.77
CA ASP A 235 -6.05 -10.33 -19.46
C ASP A 235 -6.49 -9.21 -18.49
N VAL A 236 -5.84 -9.13 -17.34
CA VAL A 236 -6.30 -8.23 -16.26
C VAL A 236 -6.05 -6.75 -16.53
N SER A 237 -5.14 -6.42 -17.46
CA SER A 237 -4.83 -5.05 -17.88
C SER A 237 -5.51 -4.63 -19.19
N TYR A 238 -6.38 -5.47 -19.77
CA TYR A 238 -7.02 -5.21 -21.07
C TYR A 238 -6.00 -5.02 -22.21
N GLY A 239 -4.90 -5.80 -22.16
CA GLY A 239 -3.81 -5.76 -23.12
C GLY A 239 -2.84 -4.58 -22.96
N LYS A 240 -2.97 -3.79 -21.90
CA LYS A 240 -2.08 -2.64 -21.64
C LYS A 240 -0.70 -3.06 -21.14
N THR A 241 -0.56 -4.26 -20.61
CA THR A 241 0.68 -4.79 -20.01
C THR A 241 0.89 -6.24 -20.40
N SER A 242 2.15 -6.61 -20.59
CA SER A 242 2.57 -7.99 -20.88
C SER A 242 3.90 -8.31 -20.21
N ALA A 243 4.14 -9.57 -19.90
CA ALA A 243 5.45 -10.05 -19.45
C ALA A 243 6.19 -10.66 -20.63
N THR A 244 7.42 -10.23 -20.88
CA THR A 244 8.24 -10.75 -21.98
C THR A 244 9.64 -11.00 -21.49
N GLY A 245 10.19 -12.19 -21.71
CA GLY A 245 11.44 -12.52 -21.06
C GLY A 245 11.96 -13.91 -21.34
N ASN A 246 12.95 -14.31 -20.54
CA ASN A 246 13.52 -15.64 -20.59
C ASN A 246 13.91 -16.13 -19.19
N VAL A 247 14.12 -17.44 -19.09
CA VAL A 247 14.56 -18.13 -17.88
C VAL A 247 16.03 -18.53 -18.04
N PHE A 248 16.83 -18.24 -17.02
CA PHE A 248 18.28 -18.43 -16.99
C PHE A 248 18.69 -19.34 -15.82
N GLY A 249 19.76 -20.11 -16.00
CA GLY A 249 20.24 -21.08 -15.00
C GLY A 249 19.64 -22.47 -15.16
N TRP A 250 19.79 -23.36 -14.17
CA TRP A 250 20.20 -23.11 -12.79
C TRP A 250 21.65 -22.67 -12.59
N TYR A 251 21.85 -21.66 -11.74
CA TYR A 251 23.17 -21.25 -11.24
C TYR A 251 23.37 -21.68 -9.78
N THR A 252 24.50 -22.29 -9.46
CA THR A 252 24.84 -22.57 -8.05
C THR A 252 25.52 -21.35 -7.45
N LEU A 253 24.92 -20.79 -6.40
CA LEU A 253 25.46 -19.64 -5.67
C LEU A 253 26.70 -20.03 -4.84
N PRO A 254 27.60 -19.07 -4.50
CA PRO A 254 28.85 -19.38 -3.81
C PRO A 254 28.68 -19.83 -2.35
N ASN A 255 27.53 -19.52 -1.73
CA ASN A 255 27.23 -19.85 -0.33
C ASN A 255 25.80 -20.35 -0.19
N SER A 256 25.52 -20.97 0.96
CA SER A 256 24.14 -21.11 1.46
C SER A 256 23.73 -19.84 2.18
N TYR A 257 22.47 -19.44 2.03
CA TYR A 257 21.93 -18.21 2.61
C TYR A 257 20.75 -18.50 3.51
N THR A 258 20.47 -17.61 4.46
CA THR A 258 19.23 -17.59 5.22
C THR A 258 18.17 -16.74 4.53
N CYS A 259 16.91 -16.92 4.92
CA CYS A 259 15.74 -16.22 4.38
C CYS A 259 15.90 -14.68 4.39
N ASP A 260 16.46 -14.14 5.47
CA ASP A 260 16.65 -12.70 5.68
C ASP A 260 17.84 -12.11 4.89
N GLN A 261 18.61 -12.93 4.18
CA GLN A 261 19.75 -12.50 3.36
C GLN A 261 19.34 -12.25 1.89
N TYR A 262 18.10 -11.81 1.64
CA TYR A 262 17.55 -11.60 0.29
C TYR A 262 18.39 -10.64 -0.57
N SER A 263 18.98 -9.58 -0.01
CA SER A 263 19.89 -8.68 -0.74
C SER A 263 21.20 -9.37 -1.15
N SER A 264 21.72 -10.27 -0.32
CA SER A 264 22.91 -11.07 -0.64
C SER A 264 22.60 -12.14 -1.68
N ILE A 265 21.41 -12.75 -1.61
CA ILE A 265 20.90 -13.68 -2.62
C ILE A 265 20.77 -12.97 -3.97
N GLN A 266 20.18 -11.77 -4.00
CA GLN A 266 20.08 -10.97 -5.23
C GLN A 266 21.44 -10.66 -5.83
N SER A 267 22.38 -10.16 -5.02
CA SER A 267 23.73 -9.82 -5.50
C SER A 267 24.45 -11.04 -6.06
N ALA A 268 24.34 -12.20 -5.40
CA ALA A 268 24.94 -13.44 -5.85
C ALA A 268 24.26 -14.01 -7.10
N ALA A 269 22.93 -13.93 -7.21
CA ALA A 269 22.16 -14.38 -8.37
C ALA A 269 22.50 -13.56 -9.62
N ILE A 270 22.56 -12.23 -9.48
CA ILE A 270 22.97 -11.33 -10.56
C ILE A 270 24.39 -11.65 -11.00
N ALA A 271 25.34 -11.74 -10.07
CA ALA A 271 26.73 -12.04 -10.39
C ALA A 271 26.92 -13.41 -11.06
N ALA A 272 26.10 -14.41 -10.70
CA ALA A 272 26.17 -15.74 -11.31
C ALA A 272 25.60 -15.77 -12.74
N ALA A 273 24.60 -14.94 -13.03
CA ALA A 273 23.95 -14.87 -14.34
C ALA A 273 24.57 -13.84 -15.30
N ASP A 274 25.49 -13.01 -14.82
CA ASP A 274 26.05 -11.84 -15.51
C ASP A 274 26.66 -12.15 -16.90
N ASN A 275 27.32 -13.31 -17.06
CA ASN A 275 27.85 -13.73 -18.37
C ASN A 275 26.75 -14.07 -19.40
N ASP A 276 25.54 -14.39 -18.95
CA ASP A 276 24.43 -14.84 -19.80
C ASP A 276 23.35 -13.76 -19.98
N VAL A 277 23.33 -12.75 -19.10
CA VAL A 277 22.24 -11.77 -18.99
C VAL A 277 22.81 -10.35 -19.01
N TYR A 278 22.50 -9.59 -20.07
CA TYR A 278 22.74 -8.16 -20.08
C TYR A 278 21.63 -7.42 -19.31
N PHE A 279 21.86 -7.13 -18.02
CA PHE A 279 20.83 -6.62 -17.11
C PHE A 279 20.19 -5.29 -17.52
N PRO A 280 20.87 -4.34 -18.20
CA PRO A 280 20.23 -3.11 -18.66
C PRO A 280 19.06 -3.31 -19.65
N ASN A 281 18.88 -4.50 -20.22
CA ASN A 281 17.73 -4.83 -21.08
C ASN A 281 16.45 -5.17 -20.30
N TYR A 282 16.56 -5.42 -18.99
CA TYR A 282 15.47 -5.93 -18.16
C TYR A 282 14.99 -4.88 -17.16
N THR A 283 13.67 -4.76 -17.02
CA THR A 283 13.03 -3.87 -16.03
C THR A 283 12.39 -4.66 -14.88
N ARG A 284 12.32 -5.98 -15.00
CA ARG A 284 11.86 -6.93 -13.98
C ARG A 284 12.87 -8.06 -13.83
N ILE A 285 13.21 -8.41 -12.59
CA ILE A 285 14.04 -9.57 -12.27
C ILE A 285 13.27 -10.45 -11.29
N PHE A 286 13.07 -11.72 -11.64
CA PHE A 286 12.53 -12.72 -10.73
C PHE A 286 13.66 -13.68 -10.37
N ILE A 287 13.86 -13.94 -9.09
CA ILE A 287 14.87 -14.87 -8.59
C ILE A 287 14.13 -16.05 -7.97
N VAL A 288 14.28 -17.23 -8.56
CA VAL A 288 13.68 -18.47 -8.07
C VAL A 288 14.76 -19.31 -7.39
N PHE A 289 14.54 -19.68 -6.13
CA PHE A 289 15.55 -20.38 -5.34
C PHE A 289 14.93 -21.40 -4.37
N PRO A 290 15.66 -22.47 -3.99
CA PRO A 290 15.20 -23.45 -3.00
C PRO A 290 14.95 -22.81 -1.64
N LYS A 291 13.96 -23.31 -0.90
CA LYS A 291 13.62 -22.82 0.44
C LYS A 291 14.81 -22.93 1.42
N PRO A 292 15.32 -21.81 1.97
CA PRO A 292 16.26 -21.85 3.07
C PRO A 292 15.63 -22.45 4.34
N ALA A 293 16.47 -23.01 5.21
CA ALA A 293 16.01 -23.47 6.53
C ALA A 293 15.36 -22.31 7.32
N ASN A 294 14.25 -22.60 8.00
CA ASN A 294 13.47 -21.65 8.81
C ASN A 294 12.96 -20.42 8.04
N CYS A 295 12.85 -20.48 6.71
CA CYS A 295 12.32 -19.37 5.93
C CYS A 295 10.81 -19.21 6.19
N THR A 296 10.40 -17.96 6.46
CA THR A 296 9.05 -17.61 6.92
C THR A 296 8.19 -16.96 5.83
N TYR A 297 8.79 -16.43 4.76
CA TYR A 297 8.05 -15.93 3.59
C TYR A 297 7.95 -17.00 2.50
N GLY A 298 6.95 -16.87 1.62
CA GLY A 298 6.81 -17.64 0.38
C GLY A 298 7.27 -16.85 -0.85
N GLY A 299 6.97 -15.56 -0.86
CA GLY A 299 7.42 -14.59 -1.84
C GLY A 299 7.93 -13.30 -1.19
N LEU A 300 8.67 -12.52 -1.96
CA LEU A 300 9.17 -11.21 -1.57
C LEU A 300 9.31 -10.34 -2.82
N GLY A 301 8.86 -9.09 -2.75
CA GLY A 301 8.90 -8.16 -3.87
C GLY A 301 9.38 -6.76 -3.46
N THR A 302 10.18 -6.13 -4.31
CA THR A 302 10.36 -4.67 -4.22
C THR A 302 9.09 -3.94 -4.62
N VAL A 303 8.71 -2.87 -3.91
CA VAL A 303 7.59 -2.01 -4.32
C VAL A 303 8.08 -1.04 -5.40
N GLY A 304 7.86 -1.38 -6.67
CA GLY A 304 8.42 -0.65 -7.80
C GLY A 304 9.91 -0.94 -8.03
N CYS A 305 10.54 -0.18 -8.93
CA CYS A 305 11.96 -0.38 -9.26
C CYS A 305 12.91 0.25 -8.25
N THR A 306 14.05 -0.40 -8.07
CA THR A 306 15.25 0.14 -7.43
C THR A 306 16.43 0.16 -8.42
N SER A 307 17.56 0.74 -7.99
CA SER A 307 18.82 0.64 -8.70
C SER A 307 19.40 -0.76 -8.50
N VAL A 308 19.64 -1.47 -9.61
CA VAL A 308 20.29 -2.76 -9.65
C VAL A 308 21.69 -2.59 -10.25
N THR A 309 22.71 -3.15 -9.60
CA THR A 309 24.09 -3.08 -10.09
C THR A 309 24.56 -4.47 -10.52
N SER A 310 25.14 -4.53 -11.71
CA SER A 310 25.74 -5.72 -12.34
C SER A 310 27.12 -5.35 -12.91
N ALA A 311 27.84 -6.28 -13.54
CA ALA A 311 29.09 -5.91 -14.22
C ALA A 311 28.83 -5.04 -15.46
N ASP A 312 27.60 -5.03 -15.98
CA ASP A 312 27.14 -4.14 -17.06
C ASP A 312 26.92 -2.69 -16.61
N GLY A 313 27.08 -2.42 -15.31
CA GLY A 313 26.80 -1.14 -14.67
C GLY A 313 25.47 -1.11 -13.93
N ALA A 314 25.04 0.11 -13.58
CA ALA A 314 23.78 0.34 -12.87
C ALA A 314 22.61 0.47 -13.86
N SER A 315 21.53 -0.29 -13.60
CA SER A 315 20.26 -0.21 -14.31
C SER A 315 19.10 -0.09 -13.29
N ASN A 316 17.88 0.16 -13.77
CA ASN A 316 16.71 0.22 -12.91
C ASN A 316 15.81 -0.98 -13.20
N ALA A 317 15.53 -1.77 -12.17
CA ALA A 317 14.61 -2.88 -12.25
C ALA A 317 13.89 -3.07 -10.91
N SER A 318 12.71 -3.67 -10.95
CA SER A 318 12.12 -4.25 -9.75
C SER A 318 12.57 -5.71 -9.63
N VAL A 319 12.62 -6.22 -8.40
CA VAL A 319 13.07 -7.57 -8.10
C VAL A 319 12.00 -8.30 -7.30
N ALA A 320 11.76 -9.56 -7.66
CA ALA A 320 10.90 -10.49 -6.95
C ALA A 320 11.68 -11.77 -6.63
N TRP A 321 11.43 -12.37 -5.48
CA TRP A 321 12.08 -13.58 -4.97
C TRP A 321 11.00 -14.61 -4.72
N LEU A 322 11.05 -15.72 -5.45
CA LEU A 322 10.08 -16.79 -5.38
C LEU A 322 10.75 -18.03 -4.81
N ILE A 323 10.20 -18.58 -3.73
CA ILE A 323 10.70 -19.85 -3.20
C ILE A 323 10.13 -21.00 -4.05
N ALA A 324 11.04 -21.76 -4.68
CA ALA A 324 10.71 -22.82 -5.63
C ALA A 324 9.74 -23.87 -5.07
N ASP A 325 9.84 -24.16 -3.77
CA ASP A 325 9.00 -25.13 -3.06
C ASP A 325 7.51 -24.76 -3.05
N TYR A 326 7.16 -23.49 -3.26
CA TYR A 326 5.77 -23.02 -3.34
C TYR A 326 5.24 -22.93 -4.78
N LEU A 327 6.05 -23.25 -5.79
CA LEU A 327 5.67 -23.23 -7.21
C LEU A 327 5.32 -24.65 -7.72
N GLY A 328 4.67 -25.45 -6.88
CA GLY A 328 4.46 -26.89 -7.12
C GLY A 328 3.56 -27.21 -8.32
N SER A 329 2.57 -26.36 -8.59
CA SER A 329 1.73 -26.41 -9.79
C SER A 329 1.91 -25.16 -10.66
N ASN A 330 1.49 -25.23 -11.92
CA ASN A 330 1.54 -24.08 -12.82
C ASN A 330 0.74 -22.90 -12.27
N ASP A 331 -0.49 -23.13 -11.78
CA ASP A 331 -1.34 -22.05 -11.24
C ASP A 331 -0.72 -21.44 -9.98
N GLN A 332 -0.19 -22.23 -9.05
CA GLN A 332 0.52 -21.70 -7.88
C GLN A 332 1.71 -20.82 -8.27
N GLY A 333 2.43 -21.22 -9.32
CA GLY A 333 3.52 -20.40 -9.88
C GLY A 333 3.03 -19.08 -10.45
N VAL A 334 1.90 -19.08 -11.15
CA VAL A 334 1.29 -17.86 -11.72
C VAL A 334 0.72 -16.96 -10.63
N GLU A 335 0.06 -17.51 -9.62
CA GLU A 335 -0.49 -16.77 -8.47
C GLU A 335 0.62 -16.02 -7.74
N MET A 336 1.71 -16.71 -7.39
CA MET A 336 2.84 -16.09 -6.72
C MET A 336 3.54 -15.07 -7.62
N ALA A 337 3.77 -15.39 -8.90
CA ALA A 337 4.39 -14.46 -9.83
C ALA A 337 3.52 -13.21 -10.07
N ALA A 338 2.19 -13.35 -10.08
CA ALA A 338 1.25 -12.24 -10.20
C ALA A 338 1.21 -11.40 -8.92
N HIS A 339 1.30 -12.00 -7.73
CA HIS A 339 1.37 -11.28 -6.46
C HIS A 339 2.67 -10.45 -6.36
N GLU A 340 3.83 -11.11 -6.46
CA GLU A 340 5.13 -10.42 -6.36
C GLU A 340 5.36 -9.45 -7.53
N GLY A 341 4.86 -9.83 -8.71
CA GLY A 341 4.80 -8.99 -9.89
C GLY A 341 3.96 -7.73 -9.67
N GLY A 342 2.88 -7.83 -8.90
CA GLY A 342 2.05 -6.70 -8.50
C GLY A 342 2.80 -5.69 -7.62
N HIS A 343 3.56 -6.17 -6.63
CA HIS A 343 4.49 -5.32 -5.86
C HIS A 343 5.52 -4.64 -6.77
N ASN A 344 6.09 -5.40 -7.70
CA ASN A 344 7.05 -4.90 -8.68
C ASN A 344 6.48 -3.78 -9.59
N LEU A 345 5.16 -3.76 -9.79
CA LEU A 345 4.43 -2.68 -10.47
C LEU A 345 4.04 -1.52 -9.52
N GLY A 346 4.24 -1.68 -8.22
CA GLY A 346 4.04 -0.65 -7.19
C GLY A 346 2.77 -0.83 -6.36
N LEU A 347 2.12 -1.99 -6.39
CA LEU A 347 0.95 -2.28 -5.57
C LEU A 347 1.32 -2.66 -4.13
N ASN A 348 0.43 -2.34 -3.19
CA ASN A 348 0.41 -2.90 -1.84
C ASN A 348 -0.73 -3.92 -1.74
N HIS A 349 -0.82 -4.62 -0.60
CA HIS A 349 -1.81 -5.66 -0.40
C HIS A 349 -3.27 -5.20 -0.50
N SER A 350 -4.11 -6.15 -0.87
CA SER A 350 -5.55 -6.09 -0.72
C SER A 350 -5.97 -6.83 0.54
N ARG A 351 -6.58 -6.12 1.45
CA ARG A 351 -6.94 -6.56 2.80
C ARG A 351 -8.45 -6.67 2.92
N SER A 352 -8.92 -7.27 4.00
CA SER A 352 -10.29 -7.02 4.48
C SER A 352 -10.29 -6.13 5.71
N ARG A 353 -11.41 -5.44 5.96
CA ARG A 353 -11.62 -4.65 7.18
C ARG A 353 -12.99 -4.98 7.78
N ASP A 354 -12.95 -5.68 8.92
CA ASP A 354 -14.10 -6.14 9.68
C ASP A 354 -14.59 -5.09 10.69
N PHE A 355 -15.90 -4.91 10.78
CA PHE A 355 -16.55 -4.05 11.78
C PHE A 355 -17.55 -4.83 12.67
N GLY A 356 -17.40 -6.16 12.75
CA GLY A 356 -18.24 -7.04 13.54
C GLY A 356 -19.58 -7.28 12.85
N THR A 357 -20.67 -6.93 13.52
CA THR A 357 -22.02 -7.13 12.96
C THR A 357 -22.43 -6.07 11.93
N ASP A 358 -21.66 -4.99 11.81
CA ASP A 358 -21.88 -3.95 10.82
C ASP A 358 -20.99 -4.21 9.60
N THR A 359 -21.52 -4.01 8.39
CA THR A 359 -20.70 -4.01 7.16
C THR A 359 -19.62 -2.94 7.17
N LEU A 360 -19.89 -1.79 7.80
CA LEU A 360 -18.98 -0.66 7.84
C LEU A 360 -19.24 0.18 9.10
N GLY A 361 -18.20 0.42 9.91
CA GLY A 361 -18.29 1.21 11.14
C GLY A 361 -18.39 2.71 10.90
N ALA A 362 -18.58 3.50 11.96
CA ALA A 362 -18.63 4.97 11.90
C ALA A 362 -17.41 5.58 11.20
N LEU A 363 -17.53 6.82 10.70
CA LEU A 363 -16.40 7.53 10.09
C LEU A 363 -15.21 7.59 11.06
N GLY A 364 -14.03 7.20 10.57
CA GLY A 364 -12.80 7.11 11.37
C GLY A 364 -12.70 5.89 12.29
N ALA A 365 -13.69 4.99 12.32
CA ALA A 365 -13.57 3.72 13.01
C ALA A 365 -12.48 2.86 12.35
N LEU A 366 -11.61 2.27 13.17
CA LEU A 366 -10.46 1.52 12.67
C LEU A 366 -10.87 0.16 12.07
N GLY A 367 -11.85 -0.53 12.67
CA GLY A 367 -12.17 -1.92 12.34
C GLY A 367 -11.02 -2.89 12.70
N THR A 368 -11.18 -4.15 12.34
CA THR A 368 -10.13 -5.18 12.40
C THR A 368 -9.67 -5.50 11.00
N VAL A 369 -8.40 -5.27 10.70
CA VAL A 369 -7.83 -5.53 9.37
C VAL A 369 -7.27 -6.95 9.32
N SER A 370 -7.54 -7.66 8.22
CA SER A 370 -6.86 -8.91 7.87
C SER A 370 -6.02 -8.68 6.62
N GLU A 371 -4.70 -8.82 6.74
CA GLU A 371 -3.71 -8.45 5.71
C GLU A 371 -3.98 -9.11 4.35
N TYR A 372 -4.43 -10.36 4.35
CA TYR A 372 -4.78 -11.09 3.12
C TYR A 372 -6.26 -11.50 3.11
N GLY A 373 -7.12 -10.71 3.77
CA GLY A 373 -8.55 -10.98 3.87
C GLY A 373 -9.35 -10.73 2.59
N ASP A 374 -8.75 -10.11 1.57
CA ASP A 374 -9.36 -10.01 0.25
C ASP A 374 -9.09 -11.29 -0.55
N ASN A 375 -10.04 -12.23 -0.50
CA ASN A 375 -9.91 -13.54 -1.15
C ASN A 375 -10.08 -13.50 -2.68
N PHE A 376 -10.28 -12.33 -3.27
CA PHE A 376 -10.67 -12.16 -4.68
C PHE A 376 -9.73 -11.25 -5.47
N SER A 377 -8.69 -10.75 -4.81
CA SER A 377 -7.60 -10.00 -5.43
C SER A 377 -6.32 -10.79 -5.24
N PRO A 378 -5.47 -10.98 -6.26
CA PRO A 378 -4.19 -11.65 -6.05
C PRO A 378 -3.25 -10.86 -5.15
N MET A 379 -3.51 -9.57 -4.90
CA MET A 379 -2.78 -8.81 -3.87
C MET A 379 -3.29 -9.07 -2.44
N GLY A 380 -4.37 -9.82 -2.28
CA GLY A 380 -4.81 -10.35 -0.99
C GLY A 380 -4.40 -11.81 -0.89
N TYR A 381 -5.35 -12.71 -0.70
CA TYR A 381 -5.04 -14.14 -0.73
C TYR A 381 -4.60 -14.58 -2.13
N TYR A 382 -3.67 -15.54 -2.25
CA TYR A 382 -3.23 -16.05 -3.55
C TYR A 382 -4.41 -16.63 -4.35
N ASN A 383 -4.65 -16.06 -5.52
CA ASN A 383 -5.66 -16.48 -6.49
C ASN A 383 -5.32 -15.90 -7.87
N LEU A 384 -6.14 -16.23 -8.88
CA LEU A 384 -5.96 -15.79 -10.27
C LEU A 384 -6.96 -14.70 -10.68
N GLY A 385 -7.61 -14.03 -9.73
CA GLY A 385 -8.57 -12.97 -9.99
C GLY A 385 -7.95 -11.67 -10.50
N HIS A 386 -8.79 -10.69 -10.84
CA HIS A 386 -8.33 -9.35 -11.16
C HIS A 386 -7.89 -8.58 -9.89
N TYR A 387 -6.82 -7.79 -10.00
CA TYR A 387 -6.52 -6.75 -9.00
C TYR A 387 -7.71 -5.80 -8.82
N ALA A 388 -7.86 -5.25 -7.61
CA ALA A 388 -8.96 -4.34 -7.27
C ALA A 388 -9.00 -3.09 -8.17
N ALA A 389 -10.18 -2.50 -8.38
CA ALA A 389 -10.36 -1.28 -9.19
C ALA A 389 -9.38 -0.15 -8.85
N GLN A 390 -9.11 0.08 -7.56
CA GLN A 390 -8.15 1.10 -7.10
C GLN A 390 -6.73 0.81 -7.59
N GLN A 391 -6.31 -0.44 -7.51
CA GLN A 391 -4.99 -0.89 -7.94
C GLN A 391 -4.87 -0.82 -9.47
N LYS A 392 -5.86 -1.30 -10.22
CA LYS A 392 -5.87 -1.13 -11.69
C LYS A 392 -5.86 0.33 -12.10
N TYR A 393 -6.58 1.19 -11.38
CA TYR A 393 -6.56 2.64 -11.62
C TYR A 393 -5.18 3.23 -11.34
N GLN A 394 -4.53 2.85 -10.23
CA GLN A 394 -3.16 3.25 -9.90
C GLN A 394 -2.15 2.82 -10.99
N LEU A 395 -2.31 1.62 -11.55
CA LEU A 395 -1.44 1.10 -12.61
C LEU A 395 -1.73 1.72 -13.99
N GLY A 396 -2.78 2.51 -14.15
CA GLY A 396 -3.23 3.03 -15.46
C GLY A 396 -3.89 1.97 -16.35
N TRP A 397 -4.23 0.80 -15.77
CA TRP A 397 -4.90 -0.30 -16.45
C TRP A 397 -6.38 -0.03 -16.60
N LEU A 398 -7.01 0.51 -15.54
CA LEU A 398 -8.37 1.04 -15.58
C LEU A 398 -8.31 2.55 -15.91
N PRO A 399 -8.72 2.98 -17.12
CA PRO A 399 -8.68 4.40 -17.50
C PRO A 399 -9.60 5.24 -16.61
N ALA A 400 -9.26 6.51 -16.40
CA ALA A 400 -10.11 7.43 -15.65
C ALA A 400 -11.53 7.60 -16.23
N ALA A 401 -11.69 7.43 -17.55
CA ALA A 401 -13.00 7.45 -18.20
C ALA A 401 -13.90 6.26 -17.79
N ASN A 402 -13.31 5.15 -17.32
CA ASN A 402 -14.04 3.97 -16.87
C ASN A 402 -14.40 4.04 -15.37
N VAL A 403 -13.93 5.07 -14.66
CA VAL A 403 -14.22 5.30 -13.23
C VAL A 403 -15.14 6.51 -13.10
N GLN A 404 -16.32 6.31 -12.53
CA GLN A 404 -17.26 7.40 -12.30
C GLN A 404 -17.26 7.82 -10.82
N THR A 405 -16.88 9.06 -10.53
CA THR A 405 -16.98 9.65 -9.18
C THR A 405 -18.42 10.07 -8.89
N ILE A 406 -18.99 9.56 -7.80
CA ILE A 406 -20.38 9.79 -7.41
C ILE A 406 -20.45 10.58 -6.11
N GLN A 407 -21.13 11.73 -6.16
CA GLN A 407 -21.36 12.63 -5.02
C GLN A 407 -22.82 13.10 -4.93
N SER A 408 -23.69 12.54 -5.78
CA SER A 408 -25.11 12.82 -5.84
C SER A 408 -25.87 11.54 -6.16
N GLY A 409 -27.11 11.44 -5.70
CA GLY A 409 -27.91 10.25 -5.91
C GLY A 409 -28.25 10.01 -7.39
N GLY A 410 -28.41 8.75 -7.76
CA GLY A 410 -28.71 8.33 -9.13
C GLY A 410 -28.59 6.82 -9.32
N ALA A 411 -28.99 6.36 -10.51
CA ALA A 411 -28.77 4.99 -10.97
C ALA A 411 -27.62 4.98 -12.00
N PHE A 412 -26.70 4.05 -11.83
CA PHE A 412 -25.47 3.94 -12.61
C PHE A 412 -25.30 2.50 -13.09
N SER A 413 -24.87 2.33 -14.32
CA SER A 413 -24.58 1.01 -14.87
C SER A 413 -23.07 0.75 -14.86
N ILE A 414 -22.69 -0.43 -14.38
CA ILE A 414 -21.32 -0.91 -14.34
C ILE A 414 -21.23 -2.10 -15.30
N ALA A 415 -20.35 -2.04 -16.30
CA ALA A 415 -20.04 -3.15 -17.16
C ALA A 415 -19.14 -4.17 -16.44
N PRO A 416 -19.14 -5.46 -16.84
CA PRO A 416 -18.23 -6.46 -16.30
C PRO A 416 -16.78 -5.97 -16.26
N PHE A 417 -16.13 -6.21 -15.13
CA PHE A 417 -14.80 -5.70 -14.84
C PHE A 417 -13.71 -6.33 -15.72
N GLU A 418 -14.00 -7.47 -16.34
CA GLU A 418 -13.10 -8.26 -17.19
C GLU A 418 -13.08 -7.74 -18.64
N TRP A 419 -14.04 -6.88 -19.03
CA TRP A 419 -14.15 -6.40 -20.41
C TRP A 419 -13.16 -5.28 -20.75
N ASN A 420 -12.56 -5.36 -21.93
CA ASN A 420 -11.92 -4.21 -22.56
C ASN A 420 -12.99 -3.33 -23.22
N THR A 421 -13.43 -2.30 -22.50
CA THR A 421 -14.55 -1.44 -22.93
C THR A 421 -14.30 0.03 -22.59
N ALA A 422 -15.07 0.92 -23.22
CA ALA A 422 -15.13 2.34 -22.85
C ALA A 422 -16.26 2.64 -21.83
N ALA A 423 -17.05 1.62 -21.45
CA ALA A 423 -18.10 1.76 -20.45
C ALA A 423 -17.53 1.95 -19.04
N VAL A 424 -18.36 2.46 -18.13
CA VAL A 424 -18.02 2.54 -16.70
C VAL A 424 -17.85 1.13 -16.15
N GLN A 425 -16.74 0.88 -15.46
CA GLN A 425 -16.39 -0.40 -14.84
C GLN A 425 -16.13 -0.28 -13.33
N ALA A 426 -16.01 0.95 -12.80
CA ALA A 426 -15.97 1.19 -11.37
C ALA A 426 -16.70 2.48 -10.99
N LEU A 427 -17.37 2.47 -9.84
CA LEU A 427 -17.90 3.67 -9.21
C LEU A 427 -17.04 4.03 -8.00
N LYS A 428 -16.70 5.31 -7.86
CA LYS A 428 -16.05 5.87 -6.67
C LYS A 428 -17.07 6.75 -5.94
N VAL A 429 -17.80 6.16 -5.00
CA VAL A 429 -18.92 6.80 -4.28
C VAL A 429 -18.43 7.47 -3.00
N GLN A 430 -18.69 8.76 -2.82
CA GLN A 430 -18.34 9.47 -1.59
C GLN A 430 -19.20 8.96 -0.44
N ARG A 431 -18.59 8.50 0.66
CA ARG A 431 -19.29 8.04 1.85
C ARG A 431 -19.70 9.24 2.70
N GLY A 432 -20.98 9.58 2.70
CA GLY A 432 -21.44 10.83 3.30
C GLY A 432 -21.11 12.05 2.42
N THR A 433 -21.08 13.24 3.01
CA THR A 433 -20.83 14.49 2.27
C THR A 433 -19.66 15.28 2.88
N GLY A 434 -18.72 15.72 2.05
CA GLY A 434 -17.67 16.67 2.44
C GLY A 434 -16.47 16.08 3.19
N ASN A 435 -16.28 14.75 3.14
CA ASN A 435 -15.10 14.05 3.64
C ASN A 435 -14.33 13.38 2.46
N ASP A 436 -13.20 12.72 2.75
CA ASP A 436 -12.39 12.01 1.76
C ASP A 436 -12.50 10.48 1.91
N ASP A 437 -13.69 10.02 2.28
CA ASP A 437 -14.00 8.62 2.50
C ASP A 437 -14.79 8.09 1.29
N TRP A 438 -14.34 6.97 0.73
CA TRP A 438 -14.84 6.49 -0.57
C TRP A 438 -15.15 5.00 -0.55
N LEU A 439 -16.26 4.63 -1.19
CA LEU A 439 -16.63 3.27 -1.51
C LEU A 439 -16.37 3.03 -3.00
N TRP A 440 -15.48 2.10 -3.30
CA TRP A 440 -15.18 1.69 -4.66
C TRP A 440 -15.96 0.43 -4.99
N ILE A 441 -16.80 0.53 -6.02
CA ILE A 441 -17.73 -0.50 -6.42
C ILE A 441 -17.31 -1.04 -7.79
N GLU A 442 -17.15 -2.36 -7.89
CA GLU A 442 -16.91 -3.08 -9.14
C GLU A 442 -17.93 -4.21 -9.30
N TYR A 443 -18.12 -4.66 -10.55
CA TYR A 443 -18.99 -5.79 -10.88
C TYR A 443 -18.19 -6.83 -11.66
N ARG A 444 -17.92 -7.96 -11.03
CA ARG A 444 -17.11 -9.05 -11.60
C ARG A 444 -17.99 -10.10 -12.23
N GLN A 445 -17.51 -10.71 -13.30
CA GLN A 445 -18.14 -11.85 -13.96
C GLN A 445 -17.08 -12.91 -14.29
N PRO A 446 -17.44 -14.21 -14.35
CA PRO A 446 -16.49 -15.31 -14.61
C PRO A 446 -16.11 -15.36 -16.10
N ILE A 447 -15.44 -14.31 -16.57
CA ILE A 447 -15.09 -14.08 -17.97
C ILE A 447 -13.57 -14.19 -18.10
N GLY A 448 -13.12 -14.81 -19.18
CA GLY A 448 -11.71 -15.09 -19.39
C GLY A 448 -11.23 -16.33 -18.66
N ASN A 449 -9.93 -16.59 -18.74
CA ASN A 449 -9.32 -17.81 -18.21
C ASN A 449 -8.96 -17.71 -16.72
N TYR A 450 -8.93 -16.48 -16.20
CA TYR A 450 -8.37 -16.12 -14.90
C TYR A 450 -9.49 -15.90 -13.88
N GLU A 451 -10.36 -14.91 -14.08
CA GLU A 451 -11.45 -14.61 -13.14
C GLU A 451 -12.39 -15.80 -12.90
N SER A 452 -12.58 -16.66 -13.90
CA SER A 452 -13.42 -17.86 -13.81
C SER A 452 -12.96 -18.90 -12.77
N THR A 453 -11.78 -18.74 -12.16
CA THR A 453 -11.29 -19.63 -11.09
C THR A 453 -11.85 -19.26 -9.72
N LEU A 454 -12.41 -18.06 -9.55
CA LEU A 454 -12.91 -17.59 -8.27
C LEU A 454 -14.24 -18.25 -7.90
N SER A 455 -14.57 -18.23 -6.61
CA SER A 455 -15.87 -18.73 -6.12
C SER A 455 -17.01 -17.86 -6.66
N SER A 456 -18.20 -18.46 -6.83
CA SER A 456 -19.30 -17.82 -7.54
C SER A 456 -19.90 -16.60 -6.84
N GLN A 457 -19.62 -16.38 -5.56
CA GLN A 457 -20.27 -15.31 -4.80
C GLN A 457 -19.82 -13.92 -5.28
N ILE A 458 -18.56 -13.78 -5.70
CA ILE A 458 -18.01 -12.54 -6.25
C ILE A 458 -18.64 -12.12 -7.59
N PHE A 459 -19.51 -12.96 -8.16
CA PHE A 459 -20.27 -12.67 -9.38
C PHE A 459 -21.73 -12.34 -9.11
N SER A 460 -22.12 -12.26 -7.83
CA SER A 460 -23.53 -12.13 -7.41
C SER A 460 -24.02 -10.68 -7.41
N GLY A 461 -23.13 -9.70 -7.36
CA GLY A 461 -23.50 -8.30 -7.32
C GLY A 461 -22.32 -7.36 -7.19
N ALA A 462 -22.45 -6.35 -6.34
CA ALA A 462 -21.44 -5.32 -6.18
C ALA A 462 -20.35 -5.77 -5.19
N THR A 463 -19.11 -5.88 -5.66
CA THR A 463 -17.93 -5.99 -4.80
C THR A 463 -17.52 -4.59 -4.38
N ILE A 464 -17.37 -4.35 -3.07
CA ILE A 464 -17.17 -2.99 -2.55
C ILE A 464 -15.96 -2.93 -1.61
N ARG A 465 -15.07 -1.97 -1.87
CA ARG A 465 -13.90 -1.68 -1.03
C ARG A 465 -13.96 -0.28 -0.45
N TYR A 466 -13.57 -0.14 0.81
CA TYR A 466 -13.54 1.13 1.53
C TYR A 466 -12.14 1.77 1.50
N VAL A 467 -12.11 3.10 1.34
CA VAL A 467 -10.89 3.90 1.45
C VAL A 467 -11.16 5.09 2.35
N ASP A 468 -10.35 5.20 3.39
CA ASP A 468 -10.29 6.36 4.29
C ASP A 468 -8.83 6.80 4.53
N SER A 469 -8.62 7.66 5.53
CA SER A 469 -7.27 8.06 5.94
C SER A 469 -6.40 6.90 6.43
N ASN A 470 -7.01 5.83 6.97
CA ASN A 470 -6.34 4.67 7.57
C ASN A 470 -6.02 3.56 6.56
N THR A 471 -6.67 3.56 5.38
CA THR A 471 -6.42 2.56 4.33
C THR A 471 -5.01 2.72 3.72
N GLY A 472 -4.43 3.92 3.72
CA GLY A 472 -3.08 4.11 3.20
C GLY A 472 -3.00 3.88 1.69
N ALA A 473 -2.08 3.01 1.27
CA ALA A 473 -1.91 2.56 -0.12
C ALA A 473 -2.48 1.14 -0.38
N TYR A 474 -3.15 0.57 0.61
CA TYR A 474 -3.82 -0.72 0.54
C TYR A 474 -5.23 -0.58 -0.06
N THR A 475 -5.94 -1.68 -0.18
CA THR A 475 -7.38 -1.70 -0.46
C THR A 475 -8.09 -2.51 0.61
N ASP A 476 -9.24 -2.07 1.12
CA ASP A 476 -9.94 -2.80 2.19
C ASP A 476 -11.31 -3.28 1.71
N LEU A 477 -11.45 -4.59 1.50
CA LEU A 477 -12.71 -5.28 1.21
C LEU A 477 -13.66 -5.23 2.42
N LEU A 478 -14.92 -4.92 2.15
CA LEU A 478 -16.00 -4.95 3.12
C LEU A 478 -16.86 -6.21 2.94
N ASP A 479 -17.48 -6.65 4.03
CA ASP A 479 -18.42 -7.77 4.04
C ASP A 479 -19.88 -7.28 4.08
N TYR A 480 -20.62 -7.50 2.99
CA TYR A 480 -22.05 -7.18 2.90
C TYR A 480 -22.96 -8.33 3.37
N THR A 481 -22.37 -9.40 3.92
CA THR A 481 -23.02 -10.52 4.60
C THR A 481 -22.53 -10.72 6.05
N PRO A 482 -22.46 -9.65 6.88
CA PRO A 482 -21.83 -9.68 8.21
C PRO A 482 -22.58 -10.55 9.25
N GLN A 483 -23.66 -11.22 8.85
CA GLN A 483 -24.32 -12.25 9.65
C GLN A 483 -23.47 -13.53 9.74
N THR A 484 -22.49 -13.71 8.85
CA THR A 484 -21.50 -14.76 8.93
C THR A 484 -20.11 -14.17 9.24
N SER A 485 -19.15 -15.00 9.63
CA SER A 485 -17.75 -14.59 9.75
C SER A 485 -16.93 -14.91 8.49
N SER A 486 -17.60 -15.26 7.39
CA SER A 486 -16.97 -15.70 6.16
C SER A 486 -16.57 -14.49 5.32
N TRP A 487 -15.37 -14.57 4.74
CA TRP A 487 -14.88 -13.62 3.75
C TRP A 487 -14.92 -14.20 2.33
N SER A 488 -15.69 -15.27 2.15
CA SER A 488 -15.91 -15.91 0.84
C SER A 488 -17.20 -15.44 0.15
N ASP A 489 -17.94 -14.56 0.82
CA ASP A 489 -19.22 -14.02 0.38
C ASP A 489 -19.40 -12.48 0.56
N PRO A 490 -18.40 -11.64 0.22
CA PRO A 490 -18.43 -10.20 0.52
C PRO A 490 -19.40 -9.37 -0.34
N ASP A 491 -19.82 -9.84 -1.53
CA ASP A 491 -20.62 -9.03 -2.46
C ASP A 491 -21.96 -8.59 -1.87
N LEU A 492 -22.35 -7.35 -2.15
CA LEU A 492 -23.74 -6.93 -2.07
C LEU A 492 -24.50 -7.53 -3.26
N SER A 493 -25.07 -8.71 -3.06
CA SER A 493 -25.80 -9.45 -4.09
C SER A 493 -26.94 -8.64 -4.72
N ALA A 494 -27.24 -8.93 -5.98
CA ALA A 494 -28.34 -8.29 -6.70
C ALA A 494 -29.69 -8.45 -5.99
N GLY A 495 -30.50 -7.39 -6.01
CA GLY A 495 -31.75 -7.26 -5.27
C GLY A 495 -31.59 -6.70 -3.85
N LEU A 496 -30.37 -6.61 -3.32
CA LEU A 496 -30.11 -6.12 -1.98
C LEU A 496 -29.76 -4.62 -1.95
N THR A 497 -30.03 -4.00 -0.80
CA THR A 497 -29.68 -2.62 -0.51
C THR A 497 -28.99 -2.56 0.83
N TRP A 498 -27.82 -1.92 0.84
CA TRP A 498 -27.13 -1.52 2.06
C TRP A 498 -27.41 -0.05 2.35
N VAL A 499 -27.69 0.25 3.61
CA VAL A 499 -27.86 1.61 4.13
C VAL A 499 -26.76 1.83 5.16
N ASP A 500 -25.92 2.85 4.94
CA ASP A 500 -24.92 3.23 5.93
C ASP A 500 -25.61 3.78 7.17
N PRO A 501 -25.54 3.13 8.34
CA PRO A 501 -26.22 3.64 9.54
C PRO A 501 -25.57 4.92 10.08
N TYR A 502 -24.33 5.22 9.66
CA TYR A 502 -23.52 6.32 10.18
C TYR A 502 -23.49 7.54 9.27
N THR A 503 -23.97 7.42 8.03
CA THR A 503 -24.01 8.54 7.07
C THR A 503 -25.35 8.59 6.34
N ASN A 504 -25.45 9.45 5.32
CA ASN A 504 -26.66 9.55 4.52
C ASN A 504 -26.63 8.69 3.24
N VAL A 505 -25.63 7.83 3.07
CA VAL A 505 -25.46 7.02 1.85
C VAL A 505 -26.19 5.70 1.95
N SER A 506 -26.88 5.32 0.87
CA SER A 506 -27.30 3.94 0.63
C SER A 506 -26.94 3.49 -0.78
N ILE A 507 -26.63 2.21 -0.92
CA ILE A 507 -26.22 1.55 -2.17
C ILE A 507 -27.15 0.37 -2.39
N ALA A 508 -27.82 0.34 -3.54
CA ALA A 508 -28.64 -0.78 -3.99
C ALA A 508 -27.98 -1.46 -5.19
N SER A 509 -27.69 -2.76 -5.07
CA SER A 509 -27.30 -3.63 -6.16
C SER A 509 -28.57 -4.15 -6.82
N GLN A 510 -29.00 -3.61 -7.96
CA GLN A 510 -30.36 -3.81 -8.44
C GLN A 510 -30.51 -5.02 -9.36
N ASN A 511 -29.93 -4.95 -10.54
CA ASN A 511 -30.10 -5.96 -11.58
C ASN A 511 -28.71 -6.35 -12.10
N ALA A 512 -28.19 -7.49 -11.61
CA ALA A 512 -26.98 -8.11 -12.13
C ALA A 512 -27.34 -9.01 -13.32
N THR A 513 -26.67 -8.79 -14.43
CA THR A 513 -26.76 -9.62 -15.63
C THR A 513 -25.37 -9.88 -16.16
N SER A 514 -25.19 -10.87 -17.03
CA SER A 514 -23.90 -11.12 -17.68
C SER A 514 -23.32 -9.92 -18.45
N ASN A 515 -24.13 -8.88 -18.72
CA ASN A 515 -23.73 -7.68 -19.46
C ASN A 515 -23.51 -6.45 -18.57
N GLY A 516 -23.82 -6.52 -17.28
CA GLY A 516 -23.63 -5.41 -16.36
C GLY A 516 -24.55 -5.43 -15.16
N LEU A 517 -24.22 -4.57 -14.21
CA LEU A 517 -24.93 -4.32 -12.96
C LEU A 517 -25.46 -2.88 -12.92
N THR A 518 -26.74 -2.71 -12.60
CA THR A 518 -27.26 -1.39 -12.21
C THR A 518 -27.11 -1.19 -10.71
N VAL A 519 -26.38 -0.15 -10.32
CA VAL A 519 -26.22 0.30 -8.93
C VAL A 519 -26.96 1.61 -8.73
N SER A 520 -27.83 1.68 -7.73
CA SER A 520 -28.41 2.96 -7.31
C SER A 520 -27.75 3.45 -6.03
N VAL A 521 -27.31 4.70 -6.07
CA VAL A 521 -26.76 5.42 -4.91
C VAL A 521 -27.77 6.47 -4.50
N ASN A 522 -28.06 6.56 -3.22
CA ASN A 522 -28.89 7.63 -2.68
C ASN A 522 -28.14 8.39 -1.57
N TYR A 523 -28.35 9.70 -1.54
CA TYR A 523 -27.92 10.56 -0.44
C TYR A 523 -29.18 11.08 0.25
N GLY A 524 -29.57 10.44 1.35
CA GLY A 524 -30.74 10.80 2.16
C GLY A 524 -30.53 12.06 2.98
N ALA A 525 -31.54 12.40 3.79
CA ALA A 525 -31.32 13.32 4.91
C ALA A 525 -30.36 12.63 5.90
N GLY A 526 -29.35 13.35 6.39
CA GLY A 526 -28.39 12.81 7.37
C GLY A 526 -29.10 12.13 8.53
N THR A 527 -28.70 10.90 8.86
CA THR A 527 -29.10 10.26 10.10
C THR A 527 -28.49 11.08 11.24
N CYS A 528 -29.32 11.50 12.20
CA CYS A 528 -28.83 12.10 13.43
C CYS A 528 -28.15 11.00 14.25
N THR A 529 -26.82 10.87 14.14
CA THR A 529 -26.06 9.96 15.00
C THR A 529 -25.75 10.65 16.33
N PRO A 530 -26.03 10.04 17.48
CA PRO A 530 -25.58 10.56 18.77
C PRO A 530 -24.05 10.72 18.76
N GLY A 531 -23.57 11.93 19.06
CA GLY A 531 -22.15 12.16 19.29
C GLY A 531 -21.71 11.57 20.63
N ASN A 532 -20.46 11.12 20.74
CA ASN A 532 -19.89 10.75 22.03
C ASN A 532 -19.98 11.95 22.99
N PRO A 533 -20.48 11.77 24.22
CA PRO A 533 -20.54 12.86 25.19
C PRO A 533 -19.13 13.34 25.52
N THR A 534 -18.85 14.62 25.31
CA THR A 534 -17.62 15.24 25.80
C THR A 534 -17.74 15.44 27.31
N VAL A 535 -16.90 14.75 28.07
CA VAL A 535 -16.70 14.99 29.51
C VAL A 535 -15.54 15.97 29.65
N ALA A 536 -15.83 17.18 30.10
CA ALA A 536 -14.81 18.15 30.48
C ALA A 536 -14.70 18.17 32.02
N VAL A 537 -13.47 18.03 32.54
CA VAL A 537 -13.16 18.23 33.95
C VAL A 537 -12.46 19.58 34.08
N SER A 538 -13.00 20.45 34.92
CA SER A 538 -12.42 21.78 35.18
C SER A 538 -12.20 22.00 36.69
N PRO A 539 -11.03 22.51 37.12
CA PRO A 539 -9.84 22.78 36.29
C PRO A 539 -9.11 21.49 35.91
N ALA A 540 -8.46 21.47 34.74
CA ALA A 540 -7.70 20.32 34.23
C ALA A 540 -6.46 19.96 35.08
N ASN A 541 -6.10 20.80 36.05
CA ASN A 541 -4.97 20.58 36.94
C ASN A 541 -5.14 21.35 38.28
N PRO A 542 -5.86 20.81 39.29
CA PRO A 542 -5.92 21.46 40.59
C PRO A 542 -4.58 21.28 41.32
N THR A 543 -3.79 22.35 41.45
CA THR A 543 -2.67 22.38 42.41
C THR A 543 -3.25 22.32 43.82
N VAL A 544 -3.10 21.16 44.48
CA VAL A 544 -3.46 21.00 45.89
C VAL A 544 -2.26 21.41 46.74
N GLU A 545 -2.31 22.61 47.33
CA GLU A 545 -1.54 22.87 48.54
C GLU A 545 -2.10 21.98 49.66
N ARG A 546 -1.21 21.28 50.40
CA ARG A 546 -1.60 20.48 51.56
C ARG A 546 -2.50 21.36 52.46
N TRP A 547 -3.74 20.92 52.67
CA TRP A 547 -4.77 21.40 53.63
C TRP A 547 -6.07 22.04 53.11
N ARG A 548 -6.50 21.90 51.84
CA ARG A 548 -7.93 22.14 51.46
C ARG A 548 -8.51 21.08 50.52
N ARG A 549 -9.77 20.68 50.75
CA ARG A 549 -10.53 19.80 49.84
C ARG A 549 -10.79 20.52 48.50
N ALA A 550 -10.38 19.90 47.40
CA ALA A 550 -10.80 20.30 46.05
C ALA A 550 -12.18 19.70 45.73
N ILE A 551 -13.11 20.53 45.22
CA ILE A 551 -14.35 20.07 44.61
C ILE A 551 -14.16 20.19 43.09
N ALA A 552 -14.08 19.06 42.39
CA ALA A 552 -14.12 19.03 40.93
C ALA A 552 -15.59 18.90 40.48
N SER A 553 -16.01 19.72 39.51
CA SER A 553 -17.32 19.57 38.86
C SER A 553 -17.15 18.86 37.51
N THR A 554 -17.92 17.79 37.32
CA THR A 554 -18.07 17.11 36.03
C THR A 554 -19.28 17.68 35.31
N THR A 555 -19.09 18.17 34.09
CA THR A 555 -20.21 18.62 33.23
C THR A 555 -20.28 17.70 32.02
N ALA A 556 -21.42 17.03 31.83
CA ALA A 556 -21.73 16.28 30.62
C ALA A 556 -22.63 17.15 29.74
N SER A 557 -22.24 17.40 28.50
CA SER A 557 -23.07 18.14 27.53
C SER A 557 -23.38 17.24 26.35
N GLN A 558 -24.67 17.12 26.02
CA GLN A 558 -25.14 16.56 24.76
C GLN A 558 -25.50 17.73 23.83
N LEU A 559 -24.69 17.97 22.79
CA LEU A 559 -25.07 18.91 21.74
C LEU A 559 -25.89 18.19 20.66
N GLN A 560 -27.14 18.61 20.49
CA GLN A 560 -27.94 18.35 19.30
C GLN A 560 -27.77 19.55 18.37
N THR A 561 -27.21 19.35 17.17
CA THR A 561 -27.14 20.40 16.14
C THR A 561 -28.05 20.05 14.97
N PRO A 562 -29.19 20.75 14.79
CA PRO A 562 -29.90 20.70 13.52
C PRO A 562 -29.25 21.67 12.52
N THR A 563 -28.99 21.21 11.29
CA THR A 563 -28.55 22.07 10.18
C THR A 563 -29.58 23.17 9.88
N PRO A 564 -29.16 24.43 9.64
CA PRO A 564 -30.08 25.55 9.49
C PRO A 564 -30.82 25.52 8.14
N ARG A 565 -32.16 25.61 8.19
CA ARG A 565 -32.99 25.93 7.02
C ARG A 565 -32.78 27.40 6.64
N ARG A 566 -32.51 27.66 5.36
CA ARG A 566 -32.59 29.01 4.76
C ARG A 566 -34.04 29.52 4.82
N ALA A 567 -34.25 30.68 5.47
CA ALA A 567 -35.48 31.45 5.37
C ALA A 567 -35.35 32.55 4.28
N PRO A 568 -36.44 32.94 3.59
CA PRO A 568 -36.40 33.81 2.43
C PRO A 568 -36.36 35.30 2.82
N ALA A 569 -35.75 36.12 1.97
CA ALA A 569 -35.67 37.57 2.11
C ALA A 569 -36.95 38.26 1.62
N ARG A 570 -37.48 39.22 2.39
CA ARG A 570 -38.22 40.41 1.91
C ARG A 570 -38.50 41.44 3.03
N PRO A 571 -38.92 42.69 2.72
CA PRO A 571 -38.11 43.91 2.87
C PRO A 571 -38.76 44.96 3.78
N LEU A 572 -38.10 46.11 4.04
CA LEU A 572 -38.79 47.35 4.43
C LEU A 572 -37.97 48.61 4.09
N ALA A 573 -38.58 49.48 3.28
CA ALA A 573 -38.37 50.93 3.22
C ALA A 573 -38.84 51.56 4.56
N SER A 574 -38.67 52.82 4.97
CA SER A 574 -38.37 54.13 4.37
C SER A 574 -38.20 55.08 5.57
N GLY A 575 -37.26 56.04 5.59
CA GLY A 575 -37.68 57.43 5.40
C GLY A 575 -36.96 58.49 6.27
N ARG A 576 -36.22 59.39 5.57
CA ARG A 576 -36.12 60.87 5.73
C ARG A 576 -35.41 61.44 6.97
N LEU A 577 -34.67 62.56 6.95
CA LEU A 577 -34.28 63.63 6.00
C LEU A 577 -32.99 64.26 6.62
N SER A 578 -31.96 64.66 5.88
CA SER A 578 -31.78 66.06 5.45
C SER A 578 -30.54 66.22 4.55
N ARG A 579 -30.70 67.00 3.49
CA ARG A 579 -29.70 67.56 2.55
C ARG A 579 -29.60 69.08 2.82
N PRO A 580 -28.64 69.88 2.29
CA PRO A 580 -28.22 69.88 0.87
C PRO A 580 -26.76 70.25 0.55
N GLY A 581 -26.37 70.07 -0.72
CA GLY A 581 -25.19 70.71 -1.31
C GLY A 581 -24.46 69.87 -2.38
N GLY A 582 -24.95 69.84 -3.62
CA GLY A 582 -24.12 69.59 -4.81
C GLY A 582 -23.82 70.92 -5.53
N PRO A 583 -23.40 70.97 -6.81
CA PRO A 583 -23.00 69.88 -7.72
C PRO A 583 -21.80 70.20 -8.65
N ARG A 584 -21.37 69.23 -9.48
CA ARG A 584 -21.03 69.28 -10.95
C ARG A 584 -19.86 68.32 -11.28
N ARG A 585 -20.13 67.18 -11.94
CA ARG A 585 -20.10 66.89 -13.40
C ARG A 585 -18.69 66.90 -14.04
N CYS A 586 -18.21 65.73 -14.51
CA CYS A 586 -18.02 65.39 -15.93
C CYS A 586 -17.22 64.08 -16.14
N ARG A 587 -17.74 63.19 -16.99
CA ARG A 587 -17.07 62.11 -17.76
C ARG A 587 -17.05 62.60 -19.23
N PRO A 588 -16.19 62.12 -20.17
CA PRO A 588 -16.26 60.73 -20.68
C PRO A 588 -14.97 60.10 -21.29
N LEU A 589 -15.09 58.78 -21.57
CA LEU A 589 -14.47 57.87 -22.58
C LEU A 589 -13.12 58.17 -23.27
N TRP A 590 -12.39 57.10 -23.66
CA TRP A 590 -12.05 56.73 -25.07
C TRP A 590 -11.40 55.33 -25.14
N SER A 591 -11.70 54.63 -26.24
CA SER A 591 -11.21 53.31 -26.71
C SER A 591 -10.00 53.46 -27.66
N HIS A 592 -9.29 52.38 -28.01
CA HIS A 592 -8.89 51.99 -29.40
C HIS A 592 -7.96 50.74 -29.45
N SER A 593 -8.16 49.92 -30.49
CA SER A 593 -7.53 48.64 -30.86
C SER A 593 -6.23 48.79 -31.71
N PRO A 594 -5.48 47.70 -32.03
CA PRO A 594 -4.21 47.74 -32.79
C PRO A 594 -4.37 47.42 -34.30
N PRO A 595 -3.32 47.62 -35.16
CA PRO A 595 -3.39 47.32 -36.59
C PRO A 595 -2.60 46.08 -37.05
N ASP A 596 -3.10 45.51 -38.16
CA ASP A 596 -2.55 44.46 -39.03
C ASP A 596 -1.86 45.02 -40.30
N ARG A 597 -0.89 44.26 -40.87
CA ARG A 597 -0.58 44.00 -42.31
C ARG A 597 0.88 43.56 -42.47
N ALA A 598 1.32 42.49 -43.13
CA ALA A 598 1.02 41.79 -44.40
C ALA A 598 2.25 41.87 -45.36
N LEU A 599 2.33 40.89 -46.31
CA LEU A 599 3.24 40.72 -47.48
C LEU A 599 4.42 39.76 -47.23
N ARG A 600 4.82 38.78 -48.07
CA ARG A 600 4.47 38.31 -49.44
C ARG A 600 5.13 36.91 -49.63
N SER A 601 4.49 36.01 -50.39
CA SER A 601 5.16 34.91 -51.12
C SER A 601 5.51 35.37 -52.55
N PRO A 602 6.34 34.64 -53.34
CA PRO A 602 5.74 33.68 -54.29
C PRO A 602 6.60 32.46 -54.76
N CYS A 603 5.92 31.37 -55.20
CA CYS A 603 6.13 30.56 -56.44
C CYS A 603 7.38 29.64 -56.60
N LEU A 604 7.40 28.40 -57.16
CA LEU A 604 6.55 27.60 -58.09
C LEU A 604 6.89 26.06 -58.10
N ARG A 605 5.86 25.20 -58.36
CA ARG A 605 5.70 23.94 -59.19
C ARG A 605 6.84 22.87 -59.21
N GLY A 606 6.68 21.54 -59.01
CA GLY A 606 5.70 20.48 -59.41
C GLY A 606 6.34 19.53 -60.48
N PRO A 607 5.87 18.30 -60.85
CA PRO A 607 5.01 17.27 -60.21
C PRO A 607 5.39 15.75 -60.47
N ARG A 608 4.62 14.82 -59.86
CA ARG A 608 4.23 13.41 -60.25
C ARG A 608 5.27 12.29 -60.50
N GLN A 609 5.08 11.14 -59.84
CA GLN A 609 4.64 9.86 -60.48
C GLN A 609 4.35 8.74 -59.45
N ALA A 610 3.41 7.85 -59.82
CA ALA A 610 3.00 6.63 -59.12
C ALA A 610 3.56 5.39 -59.84
N ARG A 611 3.86 4.29 -59.12
CA ARG A 611 3.76 2.89 -59.61
C ARG A 611 3.91 1.87 -58.47
N ARG A 612 3.38 0.68 -58.77
CA ARG A 612 2.96 -0.49 -57.97
C ARG A 612 4.08 -1.36 -57.36
N PRO A 613 3.73 -2.38 -56.51
CA PRO A 613 4.69 -3.25 -55.82
C PRO A 613 5.06 -4.50 -56.65
N GLU A 614 6.27 -5.01 -56.47
CA GLU A 614 6.74 -6.26 -57.07
C GLU A 614 6.83 -7.41 -56.06
N ARG A 615 6.38 -8.58 -56.55
CA ARG A 615 6.50 -9.92 -55.97
C ARG A 615 7.93 -10.46 -56.20
N MET A 616 8.42 -11.31 -55.30
CA MET A 616 9.48 -12.27 -55.62
C MET A 616 9.06 -13.69 -55.20
N LEU A 617 9.12 -14.60 -56.17
CA LEU A 617 8.98 -16.05 -56.05
C LEU A 617 10.36 -16.68 -56.30
N TRP A 618 10.77 -17.59 -55.39
CA TRP A 618 11.46 -18.90 -55.57
C TRP A 618 12.66 -19.07 -56.55
N PRO A 619 13.65 -19.94 -56.23
CA PRO A 619 13.51 -21.35 -56.66
C PRO A 619 14.12 -22.44 -55.74
N GLN A 620 13.53 -23.64 -55.85
CA GLN A 620 14.06 -24.92 -55.39
C GLN A 620 15.22 -25.36 -56.26
N LEU A 621 16.20 -26.06 -55.69
CA LEU A 621 17.04 -27.04 -56.38
C LEU A 621 17.47 -28.15 -55.39
N ARG A 622 17.05 -29.40 -55.66
CA ARG A 622 17.73 -30.65 -55.22
C ARG A 622 18.81 -31.01 -56.25
N PRO A 623 19.84 -31.81 -55.89
CA PRO A 623 19.87 -33.25 -56.25
C PRO A 623 20.46 -34.14 -55.13
N ARG A 624 19.91 -35.32 -54.78
CA ARG A 624 19.99 -36.67 -55.37
C ARG A 624 21.26 -37.50 -55.04
N VAL A 625 21.00 -38.60 -54.28
CA VAL A 625 21.59 -39.97 -54.30
C VAL A 625 22.95 -40.25 -53.62
N ARG A 626 22.94 -41.06 -52.54
CA ARG A 626 23.44 -42.46 -52.50
C ARG A 626 23.19 -43.11 -51.14
N ASP A 627 22.39 -44.18 -51.14
CA ASP A 627 22.44 -45.30 -50.18
C ASP A 627 23.60 -46.24 -50.58
N PRO A 628 24.17 -47.02 -49.65
CA PRO A 628 23.71 -48.41 -49.55
C PRO A 628 23.67 -49.03 -48.12
N GLU A 629 22.59 -49.77 -47.91
CA GLU A 629 22.52 -51.18 -47.45
C GLU A 629 22.74 -51.62 -45.98
N ARG A 630 21.66 -52.25 -45.48
CA ARG A 630 21.53 -53.55 -44.75
C ARG A 630 22.15 -53.66 -43.35
N GLY A 631 21.47 -54.23 -42.34
CA GLY A 631 20.17 -54.88 -42.25
C GLY A 631 19.99 -55.61 -40.90
N THR A 632 18.79 -56.18 -40.72
CA THR A 632 18.40 -57.25 -39.74
C THR A 632 18.36 -56.87 -38.25
N GLN A 633 17.39 -57.25 -37.41
CA GLN A 633 16.30 -58.25 -37.49
C GLN A 633 15.25 -57.99 -36.37
N THR A 634 13.98 -58.06 -36.78
CA THR A 634 12.76 -58.61 -36.13
C THR A 634 12.60 -58.88 -34.61
N VAL A 635 11.50 -58.32 -34.08
CA VAL A 635 10.32 -58.98 -33.43
C VAL A 635 10.52 -59.77 -32.12
N ARG A 636 9.99 -59.21 -31.02
CA ARG A 636 8.72 -59.65 -30.39
C ARG A 636 8.11 -58.53 -29.56
#